data_AF-A0A418NQ69-F1
#
_entry.id   AF-A0A418NQ69-F1
#
_cell.length_a   1.000
_cell.length_b   1.000
_cell.length_c   1.000
_cell.angle_alpha   90.00
_cell.angle_beta   90.00
_cell.angle_gamma   90.00
#
_symmetry.space_group_name_H-M   'P 1'
#
loop_
_entity.id
_entity.type
_entity.pdbx_description
1 polymer ?
#
loop_
_entity_poly.entity_id
_entity_poly.type
_entity_poly.pdbx_seq_one_letter_code
_entity_poly.pdbx_strand_id
1 'polypeptide(L)'
;MNYSNQRPGLKARAAHISLAAASAAALLTSGVAIVTAMPAQAAITRDVVEALKLRLPRTPIDALDCTTFAPWCEVVSGETLFYIDEAARYLFVGRLYDMEERRDVTAARLLELNPDLLAAGAARHAGEDTGGRHDVAETRDRQVATHVDLKALPKEGAILWGNPKGPKLVVFSDFQCGYCKRLGNLADHYRTADPIARRFFAQDLQIAFLIAAGGLALLRLPAFLRRLDRRLSEGSSRHG
;
A
#
# COMPACT_ATOMS: atom_id res chain seq x y z
N MET A 1 66.39 53.63 17.43
CA MET A 1 67.25 52.44 17.23
C MET A 1 66.35 51.26 16.85
N ASN A 2 66.63 50.35 15.92
CA ASN A 2 67.50 50.26 14.76
C ASN A 2 66.92 49.05 14.00
N TYR A 3 66.47 49.18 12.74
CA TYR A 3 65.97 48.04 11.97
C TYR A 3 67.17 47.28 11.39
N SER A 4 67.48 46.11 11.96
CA SER A 4 68.49 45.22 11.38
C SER A 4 67.85 44.41 10.26
N ASN A 5 68.25 44.70 9.02
CA ASN A 5 67.81 44.03 7.81
C ASN A 5 68.71 42.81 7.58
N GLN A 6 68.24 41.63 7.96
CA GLN A 6 69.02 40.39 7.85
C GLN A 6 68.57 39.61 6.61
N ARG A 7 69.33 39.71 5.52
CA ARG A 7 69.13 38.92 4.31
C ARG A 7 69.67 37.50 4.53
N PRO A 8 68.86 36.44 4.43
CA PRO A 8 69.36 35.07 4.55
C PRO A 8 70.21 34.70 3.32
N GLY A 9 71.42 34.20 3.58
CA GLY A 9 72.40 33.82 2.57
C GLY A 9 72.02 32.56 1.78
N LEU A 10 72.67 32.38 0.63
CA LEU A 10 72.43 31.32 -0.37
C LEU A 10 72.34 29.89 0.21
N LYS A 11 72.98 29.62 1.35
CA LYS A 11 72.95 28.31 2.03
C LYS A 11 71.56 27.95 2.61
N ALA A 12 70.72 28.95 2.93
CA ALA A 12 69.34 28.72 3.37
C ALA A 12 68.40 28.33 2.22
N ARG A 13 68.78 28.58 0.96
CA ARG A 13 68.00 28.16 -0.22
C ARG A 13 68.30 26.72 -0.66
N ALA A 14 69.38 26.10 -0.17
CA ALA A 14 69.73 24.73 -0.50
C ALA A 14 69.06 23.69 0.41
N ALA A 15 68.60 24.07 1.61
CA ALA A 15 67.93 23.17 2.55
C ALA A 15 66.44 22.90 2.23
N HIS A 16 65.84 23.66 1.30
CA HIS A 16 64.47 23.43 0.83
C HIS A 16 64.39 22.59 -0.45
N ILE A 17 65.52 22.21 -1.05
CA ILE A 17 65.52 21.41 -2.29
C ILE A 17 65.66 19.90 -1.99
N SER A 18 66.14 19.51 -0.82
CA SER A 18 66.22 18.09 -0.42
C SER A 18 64.99 17.54 0.31
N LEU A 19 64.00 18.37 0.68
CA LEU A 19 62.71 17.90 1.22
C LEU A 19 61.60 17.78 0.16
N ALA A 20 61.86 18.20 -1.09
CA ALA A 20 60.94 18.04 -2.21
C ALA A 20 61.22 16.78 -3.06
N ALA A 21 62.32 16.07 -2.81
CA ALA A 21 62.68 14.85 -3.54
C ALA A 21 62.31 13.54 -2.81
N ALA A 22 61.86 13.62 -1.54
CA ALA A 22 61.31 12.47 -0.81
C ALA A 22 59.78 12.34 -0.95
N SER A 23 59.09 13.39 -1.42
CA SER A 23 57.62 13.40 -1.60
C SER A 23 57.15 12.99 -2.99
N ALA A 24 58.05 12.77 -3.96
CA ALA A 24 57.67 12.34 -5.31
C ALA A 24 57.71 10.81 -5.53
N ALA A 25 58.42 10.06 -4.68
CA ALA A 25 58.48 8.59 -4.78
C ALA A 25 57.41 7.87 -3.93
N ALA A 26 56.82 8.53 -2.94
CA ALA A 26 55.75 7.95 -2.11
C ALA A 26 54.33 8.18 -2.69
N LEU A 27 54.18 9.04 -3.70
CA LEU A 27 52.88 9.33 -4.33
C LEU A 27 52.61 8.53 -5.61
N LEU A 28 53.58 7.77 -6.12
CA LEU A 28 53.43 6.98 -7.36
C LEU A 28 53.15 5.49 -7.14
N THR A 29 53.27 4.97 -5.90
CA THR A 29 52.88 3.57 -5.57
C THR A 29 51.51 3.45 -4.89
N SER A 30 50.84 4.56 -4.56
CA SER A 30 49.50 4.53 -3.95
C SER A 30 48.36 4.71 -4.96
N GLY A 31 48.65 4.83 -6.25
CA GLY A 31 47.68 5.13 -7.30
C GLY A 31 47.05 3.93 -8.03
N VAL A 32 47.43 2.68 -7.71
CA VAL A 32 46.95 1.47 -8.42
C VAL A 32 46.30 0.47 -7.47
N ALA A 33 45.39 0.93 -6.61
CA ALA A 33 44.63 0.04 -5.72
C ALA A 33 43.18 0.48 -5.47
N ILE A 34 42.52 1.18 -6.40
CA ILE A 34 41.09 1.56 -6.26
C ILE A 34 40.25 1.15 -7.49
N VAL A 35 40.56 0.04 -8.16
CA VAL A 35 39.76 -0.42 -9.33
C VAL A 35 39.30 -1.88 -9.27
N THR A 36 39.46 -2.60 -8.15
CA THR A 36 38.90 -3.96 -8.02
C THR A 36 38.04 -4.20 -6.78
N ALA A 37 37.50 -3.15 -6.17
CA ALA A 37 36.35 -3.32 -5.29
C ALA A 37 35.09 -3.31 -6.15
N MET A 38 34.90 -4.35 -6.98
CA MET A 38 33.52 -4.73 -7.30
C MET A 38 32.87 -5.01 -5.95
N PRO A 39 31.73 -4.39 -5.61
CA PRO A 39 31.06 -4.73 -4.36
C PRO A 39 30.78 -6.22 -4.44
N ALA A 40 31.28 -6.99 -3.47
CA ALA A 40 31.08 -8.45 -3.43
C ALA A 40 29.60 -8.82 -3.61
N GLN A 41 28.71 -7.92 -3.20
CA GLN A 41 27.26 -7.99 -3.39
C GLN A 41 26.83 -8.03 -4.86
N ALA A 42 27.45 -7.27 -5.77
CA ALA A 42 27.09 -7.29 -7.18
C ALA A 42 27.49 -8.61 -7.88
N ALA A 43 28.52 -9.30 -7.37
CA ALA A 43 28.87 -10.64 -7.84
C ALA A 43 27.85 -11.67 -7.33
N ILE A 44 27.54 -11.64 -6.04
CA ILE A 44 26.55 -12.55 -5.40
C ILE A 44 25.18 -12.43 -6.10
N THR A 45 24.68 -11.22 -6.33
CA THR A 45 23.38 -11.01 -7.01
C THR A 45 23.37 -11.60 -8.43
N ARG A 46 24.48 -11.54 -9.18
CA ARG A 46 24.56 -12.10 -10.54
C ARG A 46 24.54 -13.62 -10.52
N ASP A 47 25.33 -14.23 -9.64
CA ASP A 47 25.43 -15.68 -9.50
C ASP A 47 24.11 -16.28 -9.04
N VAL A 48 23.42 -15.61 -8.10
CA VAL A 48 22.08 -15.99 -7.63
C VAL A 48 21.05 -15.94 -8.77
N VAL A 49 21.03 -14.86 -9.56
CA VAL A 49 20.07 -14.74 -10.68
C VAL A 49 20.30 -15.81 -11.73
N GLU A 50 21.56 -16.15 -12.03
CA GLU A 50 21.89 -17.22 -12.97
C GLU A 50 21.44 -18.60 -12.44
N ALA A 51 21.73 -18.90 -11.18
CA ALA A 51 21.27 -20.12 -10.52
C ALA A 51 19.74 -20.20 -10.48
N LEU A 52 19.06 -19.07 -10.28
CA LEU A 52 17.60 -19.01 -10.22
C LEU A 52 16.97 -19.21 -11.61
N LYS A 53 17.56 -18.68 -12.68
CA LYS A 53 17.11 -18.95 -14.07
C LYS A 53 17.23 -20.41 -14.46
N LEU A 54 18.29 -21.09 -14.01
CA LEU A 54 18.49 -22.52 -14.26
C LEU A 54 17.47 -23.38 -13.51
N ARG A 55 17.10 -23.00 -12.28
CA ARG A 55 16.21 -23.79 -11.41
C ARG A 55 14.72 -23.44 -11.59
N LEU A 56 14.41 -22.19 -11.95
CA LEU A 56 13.06 -21.66 -12.12
C LEU A 56 12.88 -20.96 -13.50
N PRO A 57 12.98 -21.69 -14.62
CA PRO A 57 12.94 -21.11 -15.96
C PRO A 57 11.58 -20.53 -16.36
N ARG A 58 10.53 -20.77 -15.57
CA ARG A 58 9.17 -20.26 -15.80
C ARG A 58 8.77 -19.11 -14.87
N THR A 59 9.66 -18.69 -13.97
CA THR A 59 9.37 -17.64 -12.99
C THR A 59 10.10 -16.36 -13.39
N PRO A 60 9.40 -15.26 -13.71
CA PRO A 60 10.04 -13.98 -13.93
C PRO A 60 10.67 -13.47 -12.64
N ILE A 61 11.80 -12.79 -12.74
CA ILE A 61 12.49 -12.18 -11.60
C ILE A 61 12.46 -10.67 -11.83
N ASP A 62 11.62 -9.97 -11.08
CA ASP A 62 11.43 -8.52 -11.24
C ASP A 62 12.36 -7.72 -10.34
N ALA A 63 12.57 -8.19 -9.10
CA ALA A 63 13.53 -7.61 -8.17
C ALA A 63 14.18 -8.70 -7.30
N LEU A 64 15.42 -8.44 -6.89
CA LEU A 64 16.20 -9.29 -5.99
C LEU A 64 16.93 -8.41 -4.98
N ASP A 65 16.76 -8.69 -3.69
CA ASP A 65 17.45 -8.01 -2.60
C ASP A 65 18.04 -9.02 -1.61
N CYS A 66 19.36 -9.07 -1.54
CA CYS A 66 20.11 -9.91 -0.59
C CYS A 66 20.65 -9.14 0.62
N THR A 67 20.34 -7.83 0.72
CA THR A 67 20.94 -6.95 1.72
C THR A 67 20.08 -6.79 2.97
N THR A 68 18.76 -6.76 2.80
CA THR A 68 17.83 -6.48 3.90
C THR A 68 17.77 -7.63 4.92
N PHE A 69 17.88 -8.89 4.49
CA PHE A 69 17.67 -10.07 5.35
C PHE A 69 18.81 -11.09 5.29
N ALA A 70 20.06 -10.65 5.09
CA ALA A 70 21.22 -11.53 5.02
C ALA A 70 21.24 -12.56 6.17
N PRO A 71 21.43 -13.87 5.90
CA PRO A 71 21.93 -14.48 4.65
C PRO A 71 20.84 -14.85 3.61
N TRP A 72 19.60 -14.36 3.76
CA TRP A 72 18.51 -14.64 2.83
C TRP A 72 18.32 -13.52 1.82
N CYS A 73 18.05 -13.89 0.58
CA CYS A 73 17.65 -13.00 -0.48
C CYS A 73 16.14 -13.02 -0.68
N GLU A 74 15.55 -11.83 -0.74
CA GLU A 74 14.16 -11.60 -1.15
C GLU A 74 14.09 -11.52 -2.68
N VAL A 75 13.15 -12.25 -3.27
CA VAL A 75 12.87 -12.23 -4.71
C VAL A 75 11.43 -11.84 -4.95
N VAL A 76 11.24 -10.85 -5.81
CA VAL A 76 9.92 -10.42 -6.28
C VAL A 76 9.66 -10.98 -7.66
N SER A 77 8.50 -11.61 -7.83
CA SER A 77 7.99 -12.15 -9.08
C SER A 77 6.52 -11.77 -9.20
N GLY A 78 6.24 -10.70 -9.93
CA GLY A 78 4.94 -10.07 -10.11
C GLY A 78 4.37 -9.61 -8.78
N GLU A 79 3.24 -10.21 -8.39
CA GLU A 79 2.56 -9.95 -7.12
C GLU A 79 2.98 -10.89 -5.99
N THR A 80 4.01 -11.71 -6.21
CA THR A 80 4.45 -12.72 -5.25
C THR A 80 5.89 -12.45 -4.80
N LEU A 81 6.16 -12.79 -3.56
CA LEU A 81 7.46 -12.62 -2.92
C LEU A 81 7.88 -13.95 -2.31
N PHE A 82 9.13 -14.35 -2.52
CA PHE A 82 9.70 -15.55 -1.93
C PHE A 82 11.16 -15.32 -1.55
N TYR A 83 11.67 -16.20 -0.70
CA TYR A 83 13.02 -16.08 -0.14
C TYR A 83 13.90 -17.24 -0.59
N ILE A 84 15.16 -16.95 -0.87
CA ILE A 84 16.17 -17.93 -1.27
C ILE A 84 17.48 -17.71 -0.50
N ASP A 85 18.30 -18.74 -0.39
CA ASP A 85 19.67 -18.59 0.11
C ASP A 85 20.61 -18.02 -0.97
N GLU A 86 21.78 -17.53 -0.59
CA GLU A 86 22.79 -16.98 -1.50
C GLU A 86 23.31 -18.00 -2.55
N ALA A 87 23.14 -19.31 -2.32
CA ALA A 87 23.46 -20.35 -3.29
C ALA A 87 22.25 -20.78 -4.16
N ALA A 88 21.09 -20.12 -3.97
CA ALA A 88 19.79 -20.43 -4.55
C ALA A 88 19.36 -21.90 -4.40
N ARG A 89 19.94 -22.64 -3.45
CA ARG A 89 19.75 -24.08 -3.19
C ARG A 89 18.44 -24.36 -2.49
N TYR A 90 18.01 -23.46 -1.61
CA TYR A 90 16.78 -23.57 -0.85
C TYR A 90 15.89 -22.38 -1.18
N LEU A 91 14.61 -22.67 -1.37
CA LEU A 91 13.57 -21.67 -1.60
C LEU A 91 12.47 -21.89 -0.59
N PHE A 92 12.02 -20.79 0.01
CA PHE A 92 10.88 -20.78 0.91
C PHE A 92 9.84 -19.75 0.45
N VAL A 93 8.59 -20.20 0.45
CA VAL A 93 7.41 -19.37 0.20
C VAL A 93 6.61 -19.32 1.49
N GLY A 94 6.42 -18.12 2.02
CA GLY A 94 5.68 -17.90 3.25
C GLY A 94 5.96 -16.50 3.79
N ARG A 95 5.75 -16.33 5.09
CA ARG A 95 5.87 -15.02 5.74
C ARG A 95 7.08 -14.97 6.67
N LEU A 96 7.84 -13.90 6.58
CA LEU A 96 8.94 -13.58 7.48
C LEU A 96 8.42 -12.63 8.56
N TYR A 97 8.58 -13.06 9.81
CA TYR A 97 8.26 -12.24 10.98
C TYR A 97 9.56 -11.78 11.64
N ASP A 98 9.66 -10.48 11.81
CA ASP A 98 10.64 -9.87 12.70
C ASP A 98 10.18 -10.12 14.14
N MET A 99 11.00 -10.85 14.89
CA MET A 99 10.71 -11.21 16.29
C MET A 99 11.12 -10.11 17.28
N GLU A 100 12.01 -9.21 16.88
CA GLU A 100 12.45 -8.07 17.68
C GLU A 100 11.40 -6.95 17.60
N GLU A 101 11.01 -6.57 16.39
CA GLU A 101 9.97 -5.56 16.15
C GLU A 101 8.54 -6.14 16.24
N ARG A 102 8.41 -7.48 16.35
CA ARG A 102 7.12 -8.21 16.36
C ARG A 102 6.24 -7.86 15.17
N ARG A 103 6.86 -7.73 14.01
CA ARG A 103 6.24 -7.21 12.80
C ARG A 103 6.38 -8.21 11.67
N ASP A 104 5.34 -8.30 10.84
CA ASP A 104 5.43 -9.07 9.60
C ASP A 104 6.04 -8.22 8.49
N VAL A 105 7.26 -8.56 8.09
CA VAL A 105 8.01 -7.78 7.10
C VAL A 105 7.59 -8.12 5.68
N THR A 106 7.16 -9.36 5.43
CA THR A 106 6.65 -9.77 4.11
C THR A 106 5.37 -9.04 3.74
N ALA A 107 4.45 -8.85 4.69
CA ALA A 107 3.20 -8.14 4.48
C ALA A 107 3.45 -6.66 4.22
N ALA A 108 4.36 -6.02 4.96
CA ALA A 108 4.76 -4.64 4.70
C ALA A 108 5.31 -4.51 3.27
N ARG A 109 6.20 -5.42 2.88
CA ARG A 109 6.81 -5.42 1.56
C ARG A 109 5.80 -5.67 0.43
N LEU A 110 4.87 -6.59 0.63
CA LEU A 110 3.84 -6.90 -0.35
C LEU A 110 2.87 -5.72 -0.56
N LEU A 111 2.60 -4.93 0.49
CA LEU A 111 1.82 -3.69 0.39
C LEU A 111 2.57 -2.58 -0.34
N GLU A 112 3.90 -2.51 -0.19
CA GLU A 112 4.74 -1.57 -0.95
C GLU A 112 4.79 -1.92 -2.44
N LEU A 113 4.93 -3.20 -2.75
CA LEU A 113 5.06 -3.69 -4.14
C LEU A 113 3.75 -3.63 -4.90
N ASN A 114 2.62 -3.79 -4.21
CA ASN A 114 1.30 -3.76 -4.82
C ASN A 114 0.39 -2.78 -4.06
N PRO A 115 0.45 -1.47 -4.40
CA PRO A 115 -0.38 -0.45 -3.73
C PRO A 115 -1.88 -0.70 -3.90
N ASP A 116 -2.30 -1.49 -4.90
CA ASP A 116 -3.69 -1.91 -5.05
C ASP A 116 -4.11 -2.95 -4.00
N LEU A 117 -3.15 -3.63 -3.35
CA LEU A 117 -3.43 -4.43 -2.15
C LEU A 117 -3.78 -3.58 -0.93
N LEU A 118 -3.50 -2.27 -0.90
CA LEU A 118 -4.10 -1.41 0.13
C LEU A 118 -5.60 -1.21 -0.14
N ALA A 119 -6.00 -1.18 -1.42
CA ALA A 119 -7.40 -1.16 -1.82
C ALA A 119 -8.08 -2.54 -1.67
N ALA A 120 -7.35 -3.64 -1.85
CA ALA A 120 -7.83 -5.02 -1.69
C ALA A 120 -7.57 -5.63 -0.29
N GLY A 121 -6.84 -4.93 0.58
CA GLY A 121 -6.20 -5.43 1.81
C GLY A 121 -7.14 -5.67 2.99
N ALA A 122 -8.43 -5.39 2.84
CA ALA A 122 -9.44 -5.87 3.77
C ALA A 122 -9.71 -7.39 3.65
N ALA A 123 -9.16 -8.08 2.64
CA ALA A 123 -9.60 -9.42 2.26
C ALA A 123 -8.65 -10.60 2.56
N ARG A 124 -7.41 -10.41 3.07
CA ARG A 124 -6.43 -11.54 3.14
C ARG A 124 -5.73 -11.84 4.46
N HIS A 125 -6.13 -11.26 5.59
CA HIS A 125 -5.62 -11.73 6.89
C HIS A 125 -6.53 -12.75 7.55
N ALA A 126 -6.49 -13.99 7.04
CA ALA A 126 -6.51 -15.24 7.81
C ALA A 126 -6.56 -16.44 6.85
N GLY A 127 -5.54 -17.30 6.88
CA GLY A 127 -5.61 -18.62 6.25
C GLY A 127 -4.31 -19.07 5.61
N GLU A 128 -3.26 -19.24 6.41
CA GLU A 128 -2.20 -20.19 6.09
C GLU A 128 -2.50 -21.43 6.93
N ASP A 129 -3.08 -22.46 6.30
CA ASP A 129 -2.94 -23.85 6.73
C ASP A 129 -3.17 -24.81 5.55
N THR A 130 -2.03 -25.35 5.09
CA THR A 130 -1.73 -26.65 4.47
C THR A 130 -2.62 -27.30 3.39
N GLY A 131 -1.97 -27.56 2.24
CA GLY A 131 -1.87 -28.91 1.66
C GLY A 131 -3.02 -29.41 0.77
N GLY A 132 -2.72 -29.64 -0.52
CA GLY A 132 -3.58 -30.44 -1.39
C GLY A 132 -3.58 -30.01 -2.84
N ARG A 133 -2.62 -30.52 -3.59
CA ARG A 133 -2.51 -30.37 -5.05
C ARG A 133 -3.70 -31.03 -5.74
N HIS A 134 -4.56 -30.22 -6.37
CA HIS A 134 -5.32 -30.64 -7.54
C HIS A 134 -5.00 -29.68 -8.69
N ASP A 135 -4.08 -30.12 -9.53
CA ASP A 135 -3.83 -29.55 -10.85
C ASP A 135 -5.10 -29.74 -11.70
N VAL A 136 -5.81 -28.65 -11.98
CA VAL A 136 -6.54 -28.51 -13.24
C VAL A 136 -6.16 -27.13 -13.79
N ALA A 137 -5.30 -27.15 -14.79
CA ALA A 137 -5.03 -26.01 -15.63
C ALA A 137 -6.34 -25.65 -16.36
N GLU A 138 -7.00 -24.59 -15.92
CA GLU A 138 -8.08 -23.98 -16.70
C GLU A 138 -7.66 -22.56 -17.09
N THR A 139 -7.25 -22.44 -18.34
CA THR A 139 -7.13 -21.18 -19.05
C THR A 139 -8.53 -20.57 -19.17
N ARG A 140 -8.93 -19.73 -18.20
CA ARG A 140 -10.08 -18.84 -18.37
C ARG A 140 -9.59 -17.41 -18.39
N ASP A 141 -9.72 -16.84 -19.58
CA ASP A 141 -9.76 -15.40 -19.83
C ASP A 141 -10.70 -14.76 -18.81
N ARG A 142 -10.14 -14.24 -17.71
CA ARG A 142 -10.89 -13.60 -16.63
C ARG A 142 -11.16 -12.17 -17.05
N GLN A 143 -12.13 -12.01 -17.95
CA GLN A 143 -12.90 -10.78 -17.96
C GLN A 143 -13.62 -10.71 -16.63
N VAL A 144 -13.11 -9.86 -15.73
CA VAL A 144 -13.71 -9.62 -14.42
C VAL A 144 -15.08 -9.00 -14.67
N ALA A 145 -16.14 -9.80 -14.52
CA ALA A 145 -17.50 -9.31 -14.64
C ALA A 145 -17.71 -8.21 -13.59
N THR A 146 -17.94 -6.98 -14.05
CA THR A 146 -18.18 -5.81 -13.19
C THR A 146 -19.56 -5.84 -12.53
N HIS A 147 -20.44 -6.75 -12.95
CA HIS A 147 -21.77 -6.92 -12.41
C HIS A 147 -22.13 -8.42 -12.33
N VAL A 148 -22.67 -8.85 -11.19
CA VAL A 148 -23.16 -10.22 -10.97
C VAL A 148 -24.65 -10.27 -11.29
N ASP A 149 -25.05 -11.10 -12.27
CA ASP A 149 -26.47 -11.32 -12.56
C ASP A 149 -27.11 -12.23 -11.49
N LEU A 150 -27.89 -11.63 -10.60
CA LEU A 150 -28.58 -12.35 -9.52
C LEU A 150 -29.70 -13.27 -10.01
N LYS A 151 -30.21 -13.09 -11.24
CA LYS A 151 -31.29 -13.94 -11.79
C LYS A 151 -30.75 -15.26 -12.32
N ALA A 152 -29.49 -15.27 -12.76
CA ALA A 152 -28.81 -16.46 -13.25
C ALA A 152 -28.35 -17.40 -12.13
N LEU A 153 -28.39 -16.94 -10.87
CA LEU A 153 -27.99 -17.75 -9.73
C LEU A 153 -29.03 -18.84 -9.42
N PRO A 154 -28.59 -20.10 -9.23
CA PRO A 154 -29.49 -21.17 -8.80
C PRO A 154 -30.07 -20.84 -7.42
N LYS A 155 -31.34 -21.15 -7.23
CA LYS A 155 -32.00 -21.00 -5.92
C LYS A 155 -31.78 -22.22 -5.05
N GLU A 156 -31.37 -23.32 -5.68
CA GLU A 156 -31.09 -24.60 -5.06
C GLU A 156 -29.89 -24.46 -4.12
N GLY A 157 -30.09 -24.75 -2.84
CA GLY A 157 -29.06 -24.61 -1.80
C GLY A 157 -28.94 -23.23 -1.16
N ALA A 158 -29.67 -22.22 -1.67
CA ALA A 158 -29.70 -20.91 -1.03
C ALA A 158 -30.56 -20.94 0.25
N ILE A 159 -30.02 -20.43 1.34
CA ILE A 159 -30.77 -20.28 2.60
C ILE A 159 -31.59 -18.99 2.51
N LEU A 160 -32.92 -19.14 2.40
CA LEU A 160 -33.86 -18.02 2.40
C LEU A 160 -34.30 -17.73 3.83
N TRP A 161 -34.01 -16.52 4.29
CA TRP A 161 -34.28 -16.13 5.67
C TRP A 161 -34.78 -14.68 5.77
N GLY A 162 -35.71 -14.42 6.70
CA GLY A 162 -36.35 -13.12 6.89
C GLY A 162 -37.73 -12.99 6.23
N ASN A 163 -38.21 -11.74 6.11
CA ASN A 163 -39.55 -11.46 5.55
C ASN A 163 -39.51 -11.55 4.01
N PRO A 164 -40.31 -12.44 3.38
CA PRO A 164 -40.30 -12.61 1.92
C PRO A 164 -40.82 -11.40 1.14
N LYS A 165 -41.55 -10.48 1.80
CA LYS A 165 -42.09 -9.25 1.20
C LYS A 165 -41.17 -8.03 1.39
N GLY A 166 -40.05 -8.17 2.08
CA GLY A 166 -39.09 -7.08 2.33
C GLY A 166 -38.10 -6.86 1.18
N PRO A 167 -37.26 -5.82 1.28
CA PRO A 167 -36.09 -5.65 0.41
C PRO A 167 -35.20 -6.89 0.45
N LYS A 168 -34.66 -7.28 -0.71
CA LYS A 168 -33.84 -8.49 -0.85
C LYS A 168 -32.36 -8.14 -0.83
N LEU A 169 -31.60 -8.86 -0.01
CA LEU A 169 -30.14 -8.83 0.04
C LEU A 169 -29.64 -10.25 -0.23
N VAL A 170 -28.75 -10.41 -1.20
CA VAL A 170 -28.09 -11.69 -1.49
C VAL A 170 -26.67 -11.61 -0.96
N VAL A 171 -26.29 -12.54 -0.08
CA VAL A 171 -24.96 -12.58 0.54
C VAL A 171 -24.28 -13.89 0.14
N PHE A 172 -23.14 -13.79 -0.52
CA PHE A 172 -22.25 -14.93 -0.71
C PHE A 172 -21.36 -15.06 0.52
N SER A 173 -21.53 -16.14 1.28
CA SER A 173 -20.80 -16.37 2.52
C SER A 173 -20.08 -17.70 2.52
N ASP A 174 -18.86 -17.72 3.04
CA ASP A 174 -18.10 -18.92 3.33
C ASP A 174 -18.09 -19.20 4.85
N PHE A 175 -17.97 -20.47 5.25
CA PHE A 175 -17.87 -20.89 6.65
C PHE A 175 -16.61 -20.37 7.35
N GLN A 176 -15.50 -20.17 6.62
CA GLN A 176 -14.24 -19.69 7.18
C GLN A 176 -14.09 -18.16 7.12
N CYS A 177 -15.14 -17.43 6.73
CA CYS A 177 -15.11 -15.98 6.57
C CYS A 177 -15.51 -15.23 7.86
N GLY A 178 -14.53 -14.67 8.57
CA GLY A 178 -14.75 -13.90 9.80
C GLY A 178 -15.65 -12.66 9.62
N TYR A 179 -15.56 -11.97 8.47
CA TYR A 179 -16.45 -10.85 8.14
C TYR A 179 -17.89 -11.30 7.87
N CYS A 180 -18.07 -12.45 7.22
CA CYS A 180 -19.38 -13.01 6.93
C CYS A 180 -20.11 -13.35 8.24
N LYS A 181 -19.39 -13.85 9.25
CA LYS A 181 -19.92 -14.04 10.60
C LYS A 181 -20.36 -12.72 11.25
N ARG A 182 -19.55 -11.66 11.14
CA ARG A 182 -19.91 -10.33 11.66
C ARG A 182 -21.14 -9.75 10.96
N LEU A 183 -21.19 -9.85 9.63
CA LEU A 183 -22.32 -9.38 8.83
C LEU A 183 -23.60 -10.15 9.17
N GLY A 184 -23.51 -11.49 9.31
CA GLY A 184 -24.62 -12.33 9.75
C GLY A 184 -25.14 -11.91 11.11
N ASN A 185 -24.25 -11.75 12.10
CA ASN A 185 -24.63 -11.28 13.44
C ASN A 185 -25.32 -9.91 13.38
N LEU A 186 -24.80 -8.97 12.58
CA LEU A 186 -25.40 -7.65 12.42
C LEU A 186 -26.79 -7.74 11.78
N ALA A 187 -26.95 -8.56 10.74
CA ALA A 187 -28.22 -8.80 10.08
C ALA A 187 -29.25 -9.40 11.05
N ASP A 188 -28.83 -10.34 11.90
CA ASP A 188 -29.66 -10.93 12.95
C ASP A 188 -30.15 -9.90 13.96
N HIS A 189 -29.24 -9.05 14.45
CA HIS A 189 -29.58 -7.96 15.38
C HIS A 189 -30.52 -6.95 14.72
N TYR A 190 -30.24 -6.57 13.47
CA TYR A 190 -31.15 -5.70 12.74
C TYR A 190 -32.51 -6.35 12.56
N ARG A 191 -32.60 -7.67 12.36
CA ARG A 191 -33.87 -8.41 12.22
C ARG A 191 -34.63 -8.61 13.53
N THR A 192 -33.98 -8.60 14.69
CA THR A 192 -34.65 -8.70 16.00
C THR A 192 -34.95 -7.35 16.62
N ALA A 193 -34.31 -6.26 16.16
CA ALA A 193 -34.57 -4.90 16.62
C ALA A 193 -36.05 -4.50 16.48
N ASP A 194 -36.57 -3.70 17.40
CA ASP A 194 -37.98 -3.30 17.39
C ASP A 194 -38.39 -2.67 16.03
N PRO A 195 -39.48 -3.12 15.37
CA PRO A 195 -39.94 -2.57 14.10
C PRO A 195 -40.15 -1.05 14.14
N ILE A 196 -40.52 -0.52 15.30
CA ILE A 196 -40.76 0.90 15.53
C ILE A 196 -39.42 1.66 15.49
N ALA A 197 -38.39 1.17 16.18
CA ALA A 197 -37.05 1.78 16.19
C ALA A 197 -36.40 1.82 14.79
N ARG A 198 -36.65 0.82 13.94
CA ARG A 198 -36.13 0.78 12.56
C ARG A 198 -36.74 1.84 11.65
N ARG A 199 -38.02 2.17 11.84
CA ARG A 199 -38.70 3.23 11.09
C ARG A 199 -38.26 4.62 11.54
N PHE A 200 -38.12 4.82 12.85
CA PHE A 200 -37.69 6.11 13.39
C PHE A 200 -36.26 6.48 12.99
N PHE A 201 -35.31 5.53 12.97
CA PHE A 201 -33.94 5.85 12.55
C PHE A 201 -33.82 6.39 11.10
N ALA A 202 -34.68 5.91 10.19
CA ALA A 202 -34.69 6.39 8.81
C ALA A 202 -35.54 7.66 8.61
N GLN A 203 -36.62 7.83 9.38
CA GLN A 203 -37.54 8.97 9.24
C GLN A 203 -37.12 10.21 10.04
N ASP A 204 -36.44 10.07 11.17
CA ASP A 204 -36.13 11.21 12.05
C ASP A 204 -35.22 12.23 11.36
N LEU A 205 -34.29 11.79 10.51
CA LEU A 205 -33.43 12.72 9.75
C LEU A 205 -34.22 13.51 8.71
N GLN A 206 -35.17 12.88 8.00
CA GLN A 206 -36.01 13.56 7.02
C GLN A 206 -37.00 14.52 7.68
N ILE A 207 -37.61 14.12 8.80
CA ILE A 207 -38.55 14.96 9.54
C ILE A 207 -37.80 16.15 10.17
N ALA A 208 -36.63 15.93 10.78
CA ALA A 208 -35.79 17.01 11.30
C ALA A 208 -35.39 18.01 10.21
N PHE A 209 -35.03 17.54 9.02
CA PHE A 209 -34.70 18.40 7.89
C PHE A 209 -35.91 19.23 7.40
N LEU A 210 -37.08 18.61 7.26
CA LEU A 210 -38.31 19.33 6.85
C LEU A 210 -38.73 20.37 7.89
N ILE A 211 -38.64 20.07 9.18
CA ILE A 211 -38.97 21.03 10.25
C ILE A 211 -37.95 22.16 10.30
N ALA A 212 -36.66 21.86 10.25
CA ALA A 212 -35.61 22.88 10.33
C ALA A 212 -35.58 23.79 9.09
N ALA A 213 -35.60 23.21 7.89
CA ALA A 213 -35.57 23.97 6.64
C ALA A 213 -36.91 24.68 6.37
N GLY A 214 -38.04 23.99 6.55
CA GLY A 214 -39.38 24.55 6.35
C GLY A 214 -39.73 25.63 7.37
N GLY A 215 -39.39 25.42 8.65
CA GLY A 215 -39.60 26.40 9.72
C GLY A 215 -38.80 27.68 9.50
N LEU A 216 -37.52 27.57 9.12
CA LEU A 216 -36.69 28.74 8.84
C LEU A 216 -37.19 29.51 7.61
N ALA A 217 -37.64 28.80 6.57
CA ALA A 217 -38.21 29.42 5.37
C ALA A 217 -39.49 30.21 5.71
N LEU A 218 -40.44 29.62 6.43
CA LEU A 218 -41.69 30.30 6.83
C LEU A 218 -41.43 31.53 7.72
N LEU A 219 -40.40 31.49 8.56
CA LEU A 219 -40.07 32.61 9.46
C LEU A 219 -39.34 33.76 8.75
N ARG A 220 -38.52 33.46 7.73
CA ARG A 220 -37.73 34.47 6.98
C ARG A 220 -38.46 35.04 5.76
N LEU A 221 -39.41 34.29 5.19
CA LEU A 221 -40.13 34.67 3.97
C LEU A 221 -40.87 36.01 4.08
N PRO A 222 -41.59 36.35 5.19
CA PRO A 222 -42.31 37.62 5.28
C PRO A 222 -41.36 38.83 5.23
N ALA A 223 -40.22 38.75 5.91
CA ALA A 223 -39.21 39.81 5.92
C ALA A 223 -38.48 39.91 4.57
N PHE A 224 -38.29 38.79 3.87
CA PHE A 224 -37.76 38.79 2.51
C PHE A 224 -38.72 39.43 1.52
N LEU A 225 -40.00 39.04 1.54
CA LEU A 225 -41.04 39.60 0.66
C LEU A 225 -41.22 41.11 0.89
N ARG A 226 -41.22 41.58 2.15
CA ARG A 226 -41.24 43.03 2.44
C ARG A 226 -40.03 43.77 1.89
N ARG A 227 -38.84 43.16 1.93
CA ARG A 227 -37.62 43.76 1.33
C ARG A 227 -37.67 43.77 -0.20
N LEU A 228 -38.21 42.73 -0.80
CA LEU A 228 -38.40 42.62 -2.24
C LEU A 228 -39.39 43.70 -2.75
N ASP A 229 -40.52 43.84 -2.06
CA ASP A 229 -41.55 44.83 -2.38
C ASP A 229 -41.00 46.27 -2.32
N ARG A 230 -40.19 46.57 -1.29
CA ARG A 230 -39.52 47.88 -1.18
C ARG A 230 -38.55 48.13 -2.34
N ARG A 231 -37.78 47.12 -2.75
CA ARG A 231 -36.84 47.21 -3.89
C ARG A 231 -37.56 47.40 -5.23
N LEU A 232 -38.67 46.70 -5.44
CA LEU A 232 -39.47 46.85 -6.65
C LEU A 232 -40.13 48.24 -6.73
N SER A 233 -40.60 48.75 -5.60
CA SER A 233 -41.16 50.11 -5.50
C SER A 233 -40.10 51.21 -5.75
N GLU A 234 -38.90 51.06 -5.20
CA GLU A 234 -37.76 51.97 -5.44
C GLU A 234 -37.31 52.00 -6.92
N GLY A 235 -37.40 50.85 -7.62
CA GLY A 235 -37.07 50.73 -9.04
C GLY A 235 -38.09 51.40 -9.96
N SER A 236 -39.38 51.34 -9.62
CA SER A 236 -40.47 51.96 -10.39
C SER A 236 -40.38 53.49 -10.40
N SER A 237 -40.00 54.11 -9.27
CA SER A 237 -39.87 55.57 -9.16
C SER A 237 -38.66 56.18 -9.90
N ARG A 238 -37.75 55.36 -10.45
CA ARG A 238 -36.61 55.85 -11.25
C ARG A 238 -36.87 55.90 -12.77
N HIS A 239 -38.07 55.52 -13.22
CA HIS A 239 -38.46 55.53 -14.63
C HIS A 239 -39.69 56.41 -14.93
N GLY A 240 -40.00 57.35 -14.02
CA GLY A 240 -40.96 58.45 -14.25
C GLY A 240 -40.24 59.76 -14.54
#